data_AF-A0A9P7D8S7-F1
#
_entry.id   AF-A0A9P7D8S7-F1
#
_cell.length_a   1.000
_cell.length_b   1.000
_cell.length_c   1.000
_cell.angle_alpha   90.00
_cell.angle_beta   90.00
_cell.angle_gamma   90.00
#
_symmetry.space_group_name_H-M   'P 1'
#
loop_
_entity.id
_entity.type
_entity.pdbx_description
1 polymer ?
#
loop_
_entity_poly.entity_id
_entity_poly.type
_entity_poly.pdbx_seq_one_letter_code
_entity_poly.pdbx_strand_id
1 'polypeptide(L)'
;MASENISSTSYAESSGPLVDAKFHVRSLPDGTEFQVSRHAIETCEVFRNMFACCDHGFELVGDNEESGPQEAVLDLDETEDALVTLFRLIQQPPDPPPIENSDGTRPRFNLDAGSIVPFPILPSMLHLADKYGLPEATTCSLHLHIQANASTNPLPVYAYATAHNLPKIAAEASAHLLHPPLSSYTKEDIQIIPTVTAYHELLRLHEYRKYRLRDILLNEDIFPHGYGTCPVHKQWVTQLWEQKRVCLATQIEAATDIAGEMRDLAGQLSSCPLCHKALTAVVDMLQYKCRKVARTIDYVPQDYWLDAI
;
A
#
# COMPACT_ATOMS: atom_id res chain seq x y z
N MET A 1 -24.78 -61.33 26.46
CA MET A 1 -25.90 -60.52 26.99
C MET A 1 -25.31 -59.14 27.25
N ALA A 2 -25.66 -58.05 26.57
CA ALA A 2 -26.80 -57.76 25.71
C ALA A 2 -26.33 -56.98 24.47
N SER A 3 -27.05 -57.18 23.38
CA SER A 3 -26.88 -56.53 22.09
C SER A 3 -27.76 -55.28 22.07
N GLU A 4 -27.22 -54.13 21.65
CA GLU A 4 -28.03 -52.99 21.24
C GLU A 4 -27.64 -52.56 19.82
N ASN A 5 -28.58 -52.82 18.91
CA ASN A 5 -28.63 -52.35 17.54
C ASN A 5 -28.97 -50.85 17.56
N ILE A 6 -28.15 -50.03 16.90
CA ILE A 6 -28.57 -48.70 16.45
C ILE A 6 -28.34 -48.64 14.94
N SER A 7 -29.45 -48.72 14.21
CA SER A 7 -29.53 -48.54 12.77
C SER A 7 -29.18 -47.10 12.41
N SER A 8 -28.06 -46.91 11.71
CA SER A 8 -27.74 -45.65 11.04
C SER A 8 -28.38 -45.64 9.66
N THR A 9 -29.54 -44.99 9.54
CA THR A 9 -30.15 -44.63 8.26
C THR A 9 -29.38 -43.48 7.64
N SER A 10 -28.58 -43.78 6.61
CA SER A 10 -27.96 -42.82 5.72
C SER A 10 -28.99 -42.26 4.73
N TYR A 11 -29.45 -41.04 4.92
CA TYR A 11 -30.05 -40.26 3.85
C TYR A 11 -28.91 -39.53 3.13
N ALA A 12 -28.38 -40.16 2.09
CA ALA A 12 -27.59 -39.47 1.08
C ALA A 12 -28.60 -38.77 0.15
N GLU A 13 -28.87 -37.49 0.43
CA GLU A 13 -29.47 -36.60 -0.56
C GLU A 13 -28.46 -36.46 -1.70
N SER A 14 -28.75 -37.20 -2.78
CA SER A 14 -28.12 -37.05 -4.09
C SER A 14 -28.51 -35.70 -4.68
N SER A 15 -27.79 -34.64 -4.30
CA SER A 15 -27.75 -33.40 -5.07
C SER A 15 -27.09 -33.70 -6.42
N GLY A 16 -27.91 -33.97 -7.44
CA GLY A 16 -27.44 -34.00 -8.83
C GLY A 16 -26.77 -32.67 -9.19
N PRO A 17 -25.92 -32.64 -10.24
CA PRO A 17 -25.32 -31.40 -10.69
C PRO A 17 -26.45 -30.42 -11.07
N LEU A 18 -26.66 -29.41 -10.23
CA LEU A 18 -27.49 -28.24 -10.57
C LEU A 18 -26.92 -27.70 -11.88
N VAL A 19 -27.68 -27.86 -12.95
CA VAL A 19 -27.37 -27.24 -14.24
C VAL A 19 -27.34 -25.74 -13.96
N ASP A 20 -26.14 -25.18 -13.95
CA ASP A 20 -25.90 -23.80 -13.60
C ASP A 20 -26.67 -22.92 -14.59
N ALA A 21 -27.76 -22.31 -14.12
CA ALA A 21 -28.65 -21.56 -14.98
C ALA A 21 -27.87 -20.37 -15.56
N LYS A 22 -27.78 -20.35 -16.89
CA LYS A 22 -27.09 -19.28 -17.63
C LYS A 22 -27.90 -18.00 -17.49
N PHE A 23 -27.28 -16.97 -16.93
CA PHE A 23 -27.86 -15.64 -16.77
C PHE A 23 -27.17 -14.67 -17.72
N HIS A 24 -27.93 -13.75 -18.32
CA HIS A 24 -27.41 -12.80 -19.30
C HIS A 24 -27.32 -11.41 -18.67
N VAL A 25 -26.17 -10.77 -18.80
CA VAL A 25 -25.94 -9.39 -18.36
C VAL A 25 -25.52 -8.56 -19.56
N ARG A 26 -26.15 -7.41 -19.78
CA ARG A 26 -25.85 -6.53 -20.92
C ARG A 26 -25.30 -5.19 -20.43
N SER A 27 -24.18 -4.76 -21.02
CA SER A 27 -23.66 -3.40 -20.91
C SER A 27 -24.62 -2.45 -21.63
N LEU A 28 -25.18 -1.47 -20.92
CA LEU A 28 -26.00 -0.42 -21.53
C LEU A 28 -25.19 0.51 -22.46
N PRO A 29 -23.98 0.98 -22.08
CA PRO A 29 -23.18 1.84 -22.95
C PRO A 29 -22.77 1.20 -24.28
N ASP A 30 -22.41 -0.09 -24.25
CA ASP A 30 -21.79 -0.77 -25.40
C ASP A 30 -22.72 -1.78 -26.09
N GLY A 31 -23.80 -2.21 -25.41
CA GLY A 31 -24.71 -3.24 -25.88
C GLY A 31 -24.15 -4.67 -25.79
N THR A 32 -22.91 -4.84 -25.30
CA THR A 32 -22.25 -6.14 -25.18
C THR A 32 -22.97 -7.02 -24.14
N GLU A 33 -23.28 -8.26 -24.53
CA GLU A 33 -23.93 -9.24 -23.66
C GLU A 33 -22.93 -10.28 -23.14
N PHE A 34 -23.03 -10.56 -21.83
CA PHE A 34 -22.20 -11.50 -21.09
C PHE A 34 -23.06 -12.63 -20.54
N GLN A 35 -22.62 -13.86 -20.78
CA GLN A 35 -23.21 -15.02 -20.14
C GLN A 35 -22.45 -15.32 -18.85
N VAL A 36 -23.14 -15.28 -17.72
CA VAL A 36 -22.57 -15.49 -16.39
C VAL A 36 -23.33 -16.57 -15.63
N SER A 37 -22.64 -17.23 -14.69
CA SER A 37 -23.27 -18.12 -13.73
C SER A 37 -24.03 -17.27 -12.72
N ARG A 38 -25.35 -17.51 -12.58
CA ARG A 38 -26.18 -16.84 -11.56
C ARG A 38 -25.60 -17.08 -10.16
N HIS A 39 -25.19 -18.31 -9.87
CA HIS A 39 -24.62 -18.66 -8.58
C HIS A 39 -23.32 -17.90 -8.28
N ALA A 40 -22.48 -17.68 -9.29
CA ALA A 40 -21.25 -16.92 -9.11
C ALA A 40 -21.53 -15.45 -8.78
N ILE A 41 -22.47 -14.79 -9.46
CA ILE A 41 -22.77 -13.38 -9.19
C ILE A 41 -23.59 -13.18 -7.90
N GLU A 42 -24.34 -14.19 -7.45
CA GLU A 42 -25.03 -14.22 -6.15
C GLU A 42 -24.10 -14.13 -4.94
N THR A 43 -22.78 -14.32 -5.12
CA THR A 43 -21.81 -14.04 -4.04
C THR A 43 -21.70 -12.56 -3.71
N CYS A 44 -22.12 -11.68 -4.63
CA CYS A 44 -22.14 -10.24 -4.42
C CYS A 44 -23.44 -9.82 -3.75
N GLU A 45 -23.36 -8.94 -2.76
CA GLU A 45 -24.51 -8.51 -1.98
C GLU A 45 -25.60 -7.88 -2.86
N VAL A 46 -25.22 -7.01 -3.80
CA VAL A 46 -26.18 -6.29 -4.65
C VAL A 46 -26.95 -7.25 -5.54
N PHE A 47 -26.28 -8.18 -6.22
CA PHE A 47 -26.93 -9.16 -7.08
C PHE A 47 -27.82 -10.11 -6.28
N ARG A 48 -27.34 -10.60 -5.12
CA ARG A 48 -28.15 -11.43 -4.22
C ARG A 48 -29.44 -10.75 -3.79
N ASN A 49 -29.36 -9.49 -3.39
CA ASN A 49 -30.53 -8.72 -2.96
C ASN A 49 -31.48 -8.43 -4.14
N MET A 50 -30.93 -8.16 -5.33
CA MET A 50 -31.71 -7.96 -6.54
C MET A 50 -32.49 -9.23 -6.91
N PHE A 51 -31.86 -10.40 -6.88
CA PHE A 51 -32.53 -11.67 -7.17
C PHE A 51 -33.58 -12.03 -6.14
N ALA A 52 -33.31 -11.84 -4.85
CA ALA A 52 -34.28 -12.07 -3.78
C ALA A 52 -35.57 -11.25 -3.96
N CYS A 53 -35.47 -10.03 -4.49
CA CYS A 53 -36.64 -9.20 -4.80
C CYS A 53 -37.43 -9.68 -6.02
N CYS A 54 -36.75 -10.24 -7.02
CA CYS A 54 -37.36 -10.65 -8.30
C CYS A 54 -37.99 -12.05 -8.25
N ASP A 55 -37.42 -12.97 -7.46
CA ASP A 55 -37.90 -14.36 -7.37
C ASP A 55 -39.31 -14.46 -6.76
N HIS A 56 -39.75 -13.44 -6.02
CA HIS A 56 -41.09 -13.38 -5.42
C HIS A 56 -42.16 -12.72 -6.31
N GLY A 57 -41.78 -12.14 -7.45
CA GLY A 57 -42.67 -11.35 -8.31
C GLY A 57 -43.27 -12.08 -9.52
N PHE A 58 -42.77 -13.27 -9.85
CA PHE A 58 -43.11 -13.96 -11.10
C PHE A 58 -44.30 -14.93 -11.02
N GLU A 59 -44.91 -15.15 -9.86
CA GLU A 59 -45.92 -16.21 -9.70
C GLU A 59 -47.38 -15.84 -10.03
N LEU A 60 -47.75 -14.60 -10.39
CA LEU A 60 -49.19 -14.21 -10.40
C LEU A 60 -49.66 -13.26 -11.52
N VAL A 61 -49.34 -13.51 -12.80
CA VAL A 61 -50.14 -12.97 -13.91
C VAL A 61 -50.45 -14.08 -14.91
N GLY A 62 -51.75 -14.37 -15.05
CA GLY A 62 -52.26 -15.65 -15.54
C GLY A 62 -52.13 -15.93 -17.03
N ASP A 63 -51.95 -17.21 -17.31
CA ASP A 63 -52.66 -18.06 -18.28
C ASP A 63 -52.88 -17.60 -19.73
N ASN A 64 -52.19 -16.57 -20.23
CA ASN A 64 -52.14 -16.33 -21.67
C ASN A 64 -50.81 -16.82 -22.25
N GLU A 65 -50.92 -18.01 -22.82
CA GLU A 65 -49.93 -18.83 -23.51
C GLU A 65 -49.13 -18.07 -24.59
N GLU A 66 -47.91 -18.57 -24.88
CA GLU A 66 -46.97 -18.24 -25.98
C GLU A 66 -45.79 -17.29 -25.73
N SER A 67 -45.52 -16.87 -24.50
CA SER A 67 -44.19 -16.32 -24.19
C SER A 67 -43.26 -17.46 -23.78
N GLY A 68 -42.38 -17.90 -24.68
CA GLY A 68 -41.28 -18.82 -24.33
C GLY A 68 -40.47 -18.30 -23.14
N PRO A 69 -39.64 -19.14 -22.48
CA PRO A 69 -38.82 -18.71 -21.36
C PRO A 69 -37.93 -17.55 -21.83
N GLN A 70 -38.34 -16.33 -21.53
CA GLN A 70 -37.62 -15.14 -21.93
C GLN A 70 -36.36 -15.14 -21.07
N GLU A 71 -35.20 -15.39 -21.70
CA GLU A 71 -33.92 -15.34 -21.01
C GLU A 71 -33.83 -13.99 -20.29
N ALA A 72 -33.80 -14.02 -18.97
CA ALA A 72 -33.76 -12.81 -18.17
C ALA A 72 -32.41 -12.12 -18.43
N VAL A 73 -32.46 -10.98 -19.14
CA VAL A 73 -31.30 -10.12 -19.39
C VAL A 73 -31.29 -9.01 -18.34
N LEU A 74 -30.20 -8.91 -17.58
CA LEU A 74 -29.95 -7.80 -16.66
C LEU A 74 -29.14 -6.71 -17.35
N ASP A 75 -29.72 -5.53 -17.46
CA ASP A 75 -29.04 -4.35 -18.02
C ASP A 75 -28.26 -3.63 -16.91
N LEU A 76 -26.95 -3.41 -17.12
CA LEU A 76 -26.08 -2.65 -16.21
C LEU A 76 -25.47 -1.44 -16.91
N ASP A 77 -25.43 -0.31 -16.22
CA ASP A 77 -24.81 0.95 -16.68
C ASP A 77 -23.29 0.95 -16.42
N GLU A 78 -22.60 -0.06 -16.95
CA GLU A 78 -21.16 -0.21 -16.90
C GLU A 78 -20.63 -0.48 -18.30
N THR A 79 -19.43 -0.01 -18.60
CA THR A 79 -18.78 -0.37 -19.86
C THR A 79 -18.42 -1.85 -19.91
N GLU A 80 -18.19 -2.37 -21.11
CA GLU A 80 -17.68 -3.73 -21.35
C GLU A 80 -16.43 -4.01 -20.52
N ASP A 81 -15.45 -3.11 -20.49
CA ASP A 81 -14.21 -3.28 -19.72
C ASP A 81 -14.47 -3.38 -18.20
N ALA A 82 -15.42 -2.59 -17.69
CA ALA A 82 -15.80 -2.62 -16.28
C ALA A 82 -16.52 -3.93 -15.92
N LEU A 83 -17.42 -4.42 -16.78
CA LEU A 83 -18.09 -5.71 -16.59
C LEU A 83 -17.14 -6.89 -16.68
N VAL A 84 -16.21 -6.88 -17.65
CA VAL A 84 -15.16 -7.91 -17.75
C VAL A 84 -14.31 -7.93 -16.47
N THR A 85 -13.97 -6.76 -15.94
CA THR A 85 -13.22 -6.64 -14.68
C THR A 85 -14.03 -7.15 -13.49
N LEU A 86 -15.31 -6.77 -13.38
CA LEU A 86 -16.21 -7.22 -12.33
C LEU A 86 -16.36 -8.74 -12.35
N PHE A 87 -16.66 -9.34 -13.50
CA PHE A 87 -16.84 -10.79 -13.60
C PHE A 87 -15.54 -11.55 -13.34
N ARG A 88 -14.39 -11.00 -13.74
CA ARG A 88 -13.09 -11.55 -13.35
C ARG A 88 -12.89 -11.51 -11.84
N LEU A 89 -13.20 -10.40 -11.17
CA LEU A 89 -13.11 -10.28 -9.71
C LEU A 89 -14.00 -11.28 -8.98
N ILE A 90 -15.18 -11.58 -9.52
CA ILE A 90 -16.14 -12.53 -8.96
C ILE A 90 -15.64 -13.97 -9.16
N GLN A 91 -15.22 -14.32 -10.36
CA GLN A 91 -14.86 -15.69 -10.72
C GLN A 91 -13.45 -16.09 -10.25
N GLN A 92 -12.51 -15.15 -10.33
CA GLN A 92 -11.08 -15.34 -10.08
C GLN A 92 -10.52 -14.08 -9.40
N PRO A 93 -10.88 -13.85 -8.12
CA PRO A 93 -10.32 -12.73 -7.38
C PRO A 93 -8.79 -12.84 -7.35
N PRO A 94 -8.05 -11.72 -7.44
CA PRO A 94 -6.61 -11.76 -7.40
C PRO A 94 -6.14 -12.30 -6.05
N ASP A 95 -5.22 -13.25 -6.07
CA ASP A 95 -4.55 -13.74 -4.87
C ASP A 95 -3.84 -12.58 -4.16
N PRO A 96 -3.74 -12.59 -2.82
CA PRO A 96 -2.99 -11.57 -2.11
C PRO A 96 -1.53 -11.56 -2.58
N PRO A 97 -0.89 -10.38 -2.66
CA PRO A 97 0.48 -10.30 -3.12
C PRO A 97 1.42 -11.08 -2.18
N PRO A 98 2.46 -11.74 -2.72
CA PRO A 98 3.35 -12.57 -1.93
C PRO A 98 4.10 -11.71 -0.90
N ILE A 99 3.93 -12.07 0.37
CA ILE A 99 4.57 -11.41 1.49
C ILE A 99 5.91 -12.11 1.75
N GLU A 100 6.99 -11.36 1.75
CA GLU A 100 8.27 -11.83 2.25
C GLU A 100 8.22 -11.84 3.77
N ASN A 101 8.48 -13.02 4.37
CA ASN A 101 8.63 -13.16 5.81
C ASN A 101 9.78 -12.26 6.28
N SER A 102 9.44 -11.05 6.70
CA SER A 102 10.36 -10.16 7.37
C SER A 102 10.08 -10.27 8.86
N ASP A 103 11.13 -10.47 9.67
CA ASP A 103 11.09 -10.42 11.14
C ASP A 103 10.67 -9.04 11.72
N GLY A 104 10.05 -8.18 10.90
CA GLY A 104 9.65 -6.82 11.22
C GLY A 104 8.13 -6.63 11.26
N THR A 105 7.71 -5.52 11.87
CA THR A 105 6.30 -5.14 12.07
C THR A 105 5.58 -4.68 10.79
N ARG A 106 6.20 -4.76 9.61
CA ARG A 106 5.64 -4.27 8.34
C ARG A 106 5.78 -5.33 7.25
N PRO A 107 4.71 -5.63 6.49
CA PRO A 107 4.79 -6.57 5.39
C PRO A 107 5.70 -6.00 4.30
N ARG A 108 6.63 -6.82 3.81
CA ARG A 108 7.40 -6.52 2.60
C ARG A 108 6.85 -7.38 1.49
N PHE A 109 6.63 -6.79 0.33
CA PHE A 109 6.08 -7.50 -0.82
C PHE A 109 7.20 -7.79 -1.82
N ASN A 110 7.20 -9.00 -2.37
CA ASN A 110 8.11 -9.35 -3.45
C ASN A 110 7.59 -8.76 -4.77
N LEU A 111 8.19 -7.67 -5.22
CA LEU A 111 7.80 -6.96 -6.44
C LEU A 111 8.15 -7.73 -7.72
N ASP A 112 9.11 -8.66 -7.66
CA ASP A 112 9.63 -9.38 -8.83
C ASP A 112 8.74 -10.56 -9.24
N ALA A 113 7.77 -10.95 -8.40
CA ALA A 113 6.91 -12.10 -8.65
C ALA A 113 5.90 -11.90 -9.78
N GLY A 114 5.79 -10.71 -10.37
CA GLY A 114 4.81 -10.39 -11.44
C GLY A 114 3.34 -10.52 -11.00
N SER A 115 3.11 -10.77 -9.71
CA SER A 115 1.81 -11.11 -9.13
C SER A 115 1.05 -9.88 -8.60
N ILE A 116 1.66 -8.70 -8.61
CA ILE A 116 1.05 -7.48 -8.06
C ILE A 116 0.23 -6.79 -9.13
N VAL A 117 -1.03 -6.56 -8.82
CA VAL A 117 -1.93 -5.81 -9.70
C VAL A 117 -1.43 -4.34 -9.76
N PRO A 118 -1.21 -3.76 -10.96
CA PRO A 118 -0.73 -2.39 -11.08
C PRO A 118 -1.69 -1.36 -10.48
N PHE A 119 -1.14 -0.33 -9.82
CA PHE A 119 -1.93 0.73 -9.21
C PHE A 119 -2.98 1.40 -10.14
N PRO A 120 -2.71 1.74 -11.41
CA PRO A 120 -3.67 2.46 -12.24
C PRO A 120 -5.02 1.77 -12.44
N ILE A 121 -5.08 0.43 -12.28
CA ILE A 121 -6.32 -0.34 -12.43
C ILE A 121 -6.97 -0.70 -11.07
N LEU A 122 -6.24 -0.59 -9.96
CA LEU A 122 -6.77 -0.96 -8.64
C LEU A 122 -7.93 -0.08 -8.17
N PRO A 123 -7.91 1.27 -8.34
CA PRO A 123 -9.04 2.12 -7.96
C PRO A 123 -10.35 1.73 -8.64
N SER A 124 -10.33 1.36 -9.93
CA SER A 124 -11.54 0.93 -10.63
C SER A 124 -12.01 -0.45 -10.14
N MET A 125 -11.09 -1.38 -9.88
CA MET A 125 -11.42 -2.68 -9.29
C MET A 125 -12.05 -2.54 -7.90
N LEU A 126 -11.50 -1.66 -7.05
CA LEU A 126 -12.07 -1.37 -5.72
C LEU A 126 -13.41 -0.64 -5.81
N HIS A 127 -13.58 0.28 -6.77
CA HIS A 127 -14.87 0.93 -7.02
C HIS A 127 -15.94 -0.08 -7.40
N LEU A 128 -15.64 -1.04 -8.28
CA LEU A 128 -16.55 -2.13 -8.63
C LEU A 128 -16.81 -3.05 -7.43
N ALA A 129 -15.79 -3.38 -6.66
CA ALA A 129 -15.92 -4.20 -5.45
C ALA A 129 -16.89 -3.57 -4.44
N ASP A 130 -16.76 -2.26 -4.21
CA ASP A 130 -17.65 -1.49 -3.34
C ASP A 130 -19.07 -1.38 -3.93
N LYS A 131 -19.19 -0.96 -5.20
CA LYS A 131 -20.48 -0.74 -5.89
C LYS A 131 -21.36 -1.99 -5.91
N TYR A 132 -20.78 -3.17 -6.12
CA TYR A 132 -21.52 -4.43 -6.20
C TYR A 132 -21.54 -5.23 -4.89
N GLY A 133 -20.84 -4.76 -3.84
CA GLY A 133 -20.76 -5.44 -2.55
C GLY A 133 -20.09 -6.81 -2.66
N LEU A 134 -18.88 -6.83 -3.23
CA LEU A 134 -18.07 -8.05 -3.33
C LEU A 134 -17.63 -8.56 -1.94
N PRO A 135 -17.29 -9.85 -1.81
CA PRO A 135 -16.84 -10.42 -0.54
C PRO A 135 -15.66 -9.65 0.08
N GLU A 136 -15.67 -9.49 1.41
CA GLU A 136 -14.62 -8.76 2.15
C GLU A 136 -13.20 -9.31 1.88
N ALA A 137 -13.08 -10.62 1.66
CA ALA A 137 -11.81 -11.25 1.28
C ALA A 137 -11.22 -10.67 -0.02
N THR A 138 -12.06 -10.41 -1.03
CA THR A 138 -11.63 -9.80 -2.29
C THR A 138 -11.17 -8.37 -2.07
N THR A 139 -11.95 -7.57 -1.34
CA THR A 139 -11.60 -6.18 -1.00
C THR A 139 -10.31 -6.10 -0.18
N CYS A 140 -10.12 -7.01 0.80
CA CYS A 140 -8.89 -7.11 1.58
C CYS A 140 -7.68 -7.44 0.67
N SER A 141 -7.83 -8.39 -0.26
CA SER A 141 -6.77 -8.71 -1.22
C SER A 141 -6.41 -7.48 -2.07
N LEU A 142 -7.40 -6.77 -2.61
CA LEU A 142 -7.18 -5.54 -3.39
C LEU A 142 -6.48 -4.44 -2.59
N HIS A 143 -6.83 -4.27 -1.31
CA HIS A 143 -6.12 -3.35 -0.41
C HIS A 143 -4.66 -3.74 -0.18
N LEU A 144 -4.35 -5.04 -0.09
CA LEU A 144 -2.96 -5.51 -0.02
C LEU A 144 -2.20 -5.21 -1.32
N HIS A 145 -2.84 -5.31 -2.48
CA HIS A 145 -2.25 -4.88 -3.75
C HIS A 145 -1.99 -3.37 -3.79
N ILE A 146 -2.91 -2.54 -3.27
CA ILE A 146 -2.67 -1.09 -3.12
C ILE A 146 -1.44 -0.85 -2.23
N GLN A 147 -1.36 -1.54 -1.09
CA GLN A 147 -0.23 -1.42 -0.18
C GLN A 147 1.09 -1.88 -0.82
N ALA A 148 1.07 -2.94 -1.63
CA ALA A 148 2.24 -3.42 -2.36
C ALA A 148 2.75 -2.41 -3.40
N ASN A 149 1.87 -1.55 -3.92
CA ASN A 149 2.25 -0.45 -4.81
C ASN A 149 2.84 0.77 -4.08
N ALA A 150 2.84 0.81 -2.74
CA ALA A 150 3.27 1.98 -1.97
C ALA A 150 4.72 2.40 -2.24
N SER A 151 5.62 1.46 -2.55
CA SER A 151 7.02 1.79 -2.87
C SER A 151 7.22 2.31 -4.29
N THR A 152 6.38 1.88 -5.24
CA THR A 152 6.51 2.19 -6.67
C THR A 152 5.73 3.46 -7.03
N ASN A 153 4.54 3.63 -6.45
CA ASN A 153 3.64 4.75 -6.71
C ASN A 153 3.24 5.44 -5.38
N PRO A 154 4.21 5.96 -4.60
CA PRO A 154 3.95 6.40 -3.23
C PRO A 154 2.94 7.56 -3.15
N LEU A 155 3.03 8.55 -4.04
CA LEU A 155 2.16 9.73 -3.99
C LEU A 155 0.70 9.38 -4.38
N PRO A 156 0.45 8.68 -5.51
CA PRO A 156 -0.91 8.22 -5.83
C PRO A 156 -1.51 7.29 -4.78
N VAL A 157 -0.73 6.34 -4.24
CA VAL A 157 -1.21 5.42 -3.20
C VAL A 157 -1.55 6.18 -1.91
N TYR A 158 -0.72 7.16 -1.51
CA TYR A 158 -1.00 8.01 -0.36
C TYR A 158 -2.30 8.80 -0.53
N ALA A 159 -2.47 9.43 -1.69
CA ALA A 159 -3.65 10.22 -2.00
C ALA A 159 -4.93 9.36 -2.02
N TYR A 160 -4.87 8.19 -2.65
CA TYR A 160 -5.97 7.24 -2.63
C TYR A 160 -6.31 6.77 -1.21
N ALA A 161 -5.29 6.34 -0.46
CA ALA A 161 -5.50 5.85 0.91
C ALA A 161 -6.09 6.92 1.83
N THR A 162 -5.71 8.18 1.68
CA THR A 162 -6.29 9.29 2.46
C THR A 162 -7.72 9.63 2.01
N ALA A 163 -8.04 9.54 0.71
CA ALA A 163 -9.40 9.74 0.20
C ALA A 163 -10.39 8.69 0.72
N HIS A 164 -9.92 7.46 0.93
CA HIS A 164 -10.74 6.31 1.32
C HIS A 164 -10.59 5.93 2.82
N ASN A 165 -10.01 6.79 3.66
CA ASN A 165 -9.81 6.55 5.09
C ASN A 165 -9.07 5.23 5.42
N LEU A 166 -7.97 4.97 4.70
CA LEU A 166 -7.10 3.80 4.86
C LEU A 166 -5.77 4.20 5.54
N PRO A 167 -5.77 4.57 6.84
CA PRO A 167 -4.63 5.23 7.49
C PRO A 167 -3.37 4.37 7.50
N LYS A 168 -3.48 3.04 7.62
CA LYS A 168 -2.32 2.12 7.60
C LYS A 168 -1.59 2.15 6.25
N ILE A 169 -2.36 2.20 5.15
CA ILE A 169 -1.81 2.26 3.79
C ILE A 169 -1.22 3.65 3.53
N ALA A 170 -1.91 4.71 3.96
CA ALA A 170 -1.41 6.08 3.86
C ALA A 170 -0.08 6.24 4.62
N ALA A 171 0.00 5.71 5.85
CA ALA A 171 1.23 5.69 6.63
C ALA A 171 2.34 4.96 5.88
N GLU A 172 2.09 3.77 5.34
CA GLU A 172 3.12 3.02 4.59
C GLU A 172 3.58 3.77 3.33
N ALA A 173 2.66 4.32 2.54
CA ALA A 173 2.99 5.13 1.37
C ALA A 173 3.83 6.37 1.71
N SER A 174 3.54 7.03 2.84
CA SER A 174 4.35 8.16 3.32
C SER A 174 5.80 7.78 3.67
N ALA A 175 6.07 6.49 3.94
CA ALA A 175 7.43 5.97 4.12
C ALA A 175 8.29 6.07 2.87
N HIS A 176 7.66 5.98 1.71
CA HIS A 176 8.32 5.94 0.41
C HIS A 176 8.35 7.31 -0.28
N LEU A 177 7.59 8.29 0.23
CA LEU A 177 7.72 9.71 -0.13
C LEU A 177 8.99 10.29 0.49
N LEU A 178 10.14 9.89 -0.03
CA LEU A 178 11.45 10.43 0.34
C LEU A 178 12.03 11.24 -0.81
N HIS A 179 11.94 10.70 -2.03
CA HIS A 179 12.43 11.33 -3.25
C HIS A 179 11.34 11.29 -4.34
N PRO A 180 11.17 12.37 -5.11
CA PRO A 180 11.86 13.65 -4.98
C PRO A 180 11.32 14.47 -3.79
N PRO A 181 11.99 15.57 -3.38
CA PRO A 181 11.51 16.42 -2.29
C PRO A 181 10.09 16.95 -2.56
N LEU A 182 9.29 17.21 -1.50
CA LEU A 182 7.91 17.69 -1.70
C LEU A 182 7.82 18.98 -2.54
N SER A 183 8.87 19.81 -2.49
CA SER A 183 8.97 21.05 -3.25
C SER A 183 9.15 20.87 -4.76
N SER A 184 9.48 19.66 -5.24
CA SER A 184 9.65 19.41 -6.68
C SER A 184 8.38 18.92 -7.36
N TYR A 185 7.35 18.54 -6.61
CA TYR A 185 6.08 18.12 -7.21
C TYR A 185 5.36 19.31 -7.84
N THR A 186 4.75 19.07 -8.99
CA THR A 186 3.94 20.07 -9.68
C THR A 186 2.63 20.30 -8.94
N LYS A 187 1.91 21.36 -9.33
CA LYS A 187 0.58 21.62 -8.78
C LYS A 187 -0.36 20.45 -9.08
N GLU A 188 -0.26 19.90 -10.28
CA GLU A 188 -1.05 18.78 -10.78
C GLU A 188 -0.77 17.51 -9.96
N ASP A 189 0.48 17.26 -9.60
CA ASP A 189 0.86 16.13 -8.74
C ASP A 189 0.26 16.24 -7.34
N ILE A 190 0.26 17.44 -6.73
CA ILE A 190 -0.26 17.65 -5.37
C ILE A 190 -1.79 17.69 -5.34
N GLN A 191 -2.43 18.09 -6.44
CA GLN A 191 -3.90 18.19 -6.55
C GLN A 191 -4.62 16.85 -6.35
N ILE A 192 -3.93 15.72 -6.54
CA ILE A 192 -4.52 14.40 -6.30
C ILE A 192 -4.77 14.14 -4.81
N ILE A 193 -4.07 14.84 -3.90
CA ILE A 193 -4.27 14.72 -2.46
C ILE A 193 -5.60 15.41 -2.10
N PRO A 194 -6.59 14.68 -1.55
CA PRO A 194 -7.96 15.17 -1.45
C PRO A 194 -8.15 16.27 -0.41
N THR A 195 -7.26 16.37 0.59
CA THR A 195 -7.43 17.29 1.72
C THR A 195 -6.16 18.05 2.06
N VAL A 196 -6.33 19.29 2.52
CA VAL A 196 -5.23 20.12 3.03
C VAL A 196 -4.56 19.47 4.24
N THR A 197 -5.34 18.78 5.09
CA THR A 197 -4.82 18.06 6.25
C THR A 197 -3.84 16.96 5.83
N ALA A 198 -4.22 16.12 4.88
CA ALA A 198 -3.35 15.04 4.37
C ALA A 198 -2.05 15.59 3.74
N TYR A 199 -2.14 16.72 3.02
CA TYR A 199 -0.95 17.37 2.48
C TYR A 199 -0.05 17.95 3.59
N HIS A 200 -0.65 18.61 4.58
CA HIS A 200 0.07 19.20 5.71
C HIS A 200 0.78 18.13 6.55
N GLU A 201 0.21 16.94 6.72
CA GLU A 201 0.87 15.82 7.40
C GLU A 201 2.15 15.36 6.69
N LEU A 202 2.16 15.35 5.35
CA LEU A 202 3.38 15.08 4.58
C LEU A 202 4.43 16.17 4.78
N LEU A 203 4.02 17.44 4.74
CA LEU A 203 4.94 18.56 4.99
C LEU A 203 5.59 18.45 6.37
N ARG A 204 4.79 18.17 7.40
CA ARG A 204 5.29 17.96 8.77
C ARG A 204 6.28 16.80 8.84
N LEU A 205 5.99 15.68 8.19
CA LEU A 205 6.90 14.54 8.14
C LEU A 205 8.24 14.91 7.49
N HIS A 206 8.22 15.64 6.37
CA HIS A 206 9.44 16.05 5.68
C HIS A 206 10.27 17.04 6.50
N GLU A 207 9.64 18.06 7.07
CA GLU A 207 10.33 19.04 7.91
C GLU A 207 10.89 18.40 9.19
N TYR A 208 10.13 17.49 9.82
CA TYR A 208 10.63 16.72 10.96
C TYR A 208 11.86 15.88 10.59
N ARG A 209 11.83 15.18 9.44
CA ARG A 209 12.98 14.40 8.95
C ARG A 209 14.19 15.31 8.75
N LYS A 210 14.04 16.45 8.07
CA LYS A 210 15.13 17.42 7.86
C LYS A 210 15.72 17.91 9.18
N TYR A 211 14.86 18.33 10.11
CA TYR A 211 15.25 18.79 11.44
C TYR A 211 16.04 17.73 12.21
N ARG A 212 15.49 16.50 12.32
CA ARG A 212 16.14 15.41 13.06
C ARG A 212 17.45 14.96 12.41
N LEU A 213 17.51 14.89 11.09
CA LEU A 213 18.72 14.55 10.35
C LEU A 213 19.81 15.59 10.59
N ARG A 214 19.46 16.88 10.57
CA ARG A 214 20.38 17.99 10.90
C ARG A 214 20.85 17.92 12.35
N ASP A 215 19.94 17.70 13.29
CA ASP A 215 20.25 17.55 14.72
C ASP A 215 21.22 16.39 14.97
N ILE A 216 20.94 15.21 14.38
CA ILE A 216 21.83 14.04 14.48
C ILE A 216 23.22 14.36 13.93
N LEU A 217 23.28 14.99 12.75
CA LEU A 217 24.56 15.33 12.12
C LEU A 217 25.37 16.30 12.98
N LEU A 218 24.77 17.41 13.43
CA LEU A 218 25.47 18.48 14.15
C LEU A 218 25.90 18.08 15.57
N ASN A 219 25.24 17.09 16.18
CA ASN A 219 25.60 16.60 17.51
C ASN A 219 26.53 15.38 17.48
N GLU A 220 27.00 14.94 16.31
CA GLU A 220 27.95 13.83 16.21
C GLU A 220 29.40 14.30 16.12
N ASP A 221 30.24 13.77 17.01
CA ASP A 221 31.67 14.02 17.05
C ASP A 221 32.45 12.88 16.38
N ILE A 222 33.52 13.22 15.63
CA ILE A 222 34.42 12.21 15.06
C ILE A 222 35.21 11.42 16.11
N PHE A 223 35.39 11.99 17.31
CA PHE A 223 36.05 11.33 18.44
C PHE A 223 35.20 11.48 19.71
N PRO A 224 34.13 10.68 19.89
CA PRO A 224 33.27 10.75 21.05
C PRO A 224 34.08 10.59 22.35
N HIS A 225 34.02 11.57 23.24
CA HIS A 225 34.81 11.63 24.49
C HIS A 225 36.33 11.43 24.31
N GLY A 226 36.86 11.68 23.11
CA GLY A 226 38.26 11.45 22.77
C GLY A 226 38.63 9.98 22.46
N TYR A 227 37.69 9.05 22.45
CA TYR A 227 37.96 7.67 22.03
C TYR A 227 38.37 7.61 20.56
N GLY A 228 39.40 6.80 20.24
CA GLY A 228 39.89 6.64 18.87
C GLY A 228 40.69 7.84 18.32
N THR A 229 41.01 8.83 19.16
CA THR A 229 41.76 10.02 18.74
C THR A 229 43.13 9.65 18.18
N CYS A 230 43.44 10.14 16.97
CA CYS A 230 44.78 10.02 16.41
C CYS A 230 45.72 11.09 16.98
N PRO A 231 46.86 10.73 17.60
CA PRO A 231 47.76 11.73 18.20
C PRO A 231 48.41 12.63 17.15
N VAL A 232 48.58 12.15 15.92
CA VAL A 232 49.23 12.90 14.83
C VAL A 232 48.24 13.82 14.10
N HIS A 233 47.02 13.34 13.85
CA HIS A 233 46.09 13.99 12.92
C HIS A 233 44.83 14.56 13.57
N LYS A 234 44.68 14.50 14.90
CA LYS A 234 43.46 14.93 15.63
C LYS A 234 42.87 16.25 15.11
N GLN A 235 43.69 17.29 15.08
CA GLN A 235 43.23 18.65 14.75
C GLN A 235 42.73 18.73 13.31
N TRP A 236 43.51 18.21 12.37
CA TRP A 236 43.16 18.21 10.95
C TRP A 236 41.89 17.38 10.68
N VAL A 237 41.78 16.18 11.27
CA VAL A 237 40.59 15.32 11.12
C VAL A 237 39.34 15.98 11.70
N THR A 238 39.46 16.63 12.86
CA THR A 238 38.34 17.35 13.48
C THR A 238 37.89 18.53 12.61
N GLN A 239 38.82 19.29 12.04
CA GLN A 239 38.50 20.39 11.14
C GLN A 239 37.82 19.91 9.86
N LEU A 240 38.34 18.82 9.27
CA LEU A 240 37.75 18.22 8.07
C LEU A 240 36.33 17.71 8.32
N TRP A 241 36.12 17.03 9.45
CA TRP A 241 34.80 16.59 9.90
C TRP A 241 33.85 17.76 10.06
N GLU A 242 34.24 18.79 10.82
CA GLU A 242 33.41 19.96 11.09
C GLU A 242 33.02 20.69 9.80
N GLN A 243 33.97 20.87 8.90
CA GLN A 243 33.72 21.55 7.62
C GLN A 243 32.68 20.81 6.78
N LYS A 244 32.81 19.50 6.60
CA LYS A 244 31.83 18.71 5.83
C LYS A 244 30.49 18.67 6.56
N ARG A 245 30.48 18.54 7.89
CA ARG A 245 29.27 18.52 8.74
C ARG A 245 28.45 19.79 8.61
N VAL A 246 29.07 20.96 8.78
CA VAL A 246 28.42 22.27 8.67
C VAL A 246 27.94 22.52 7.23
N CYS A 247 28.76 22.20 6.23
CA CYS A 247 28.37 22.33 4.82
C CYS A 247 27.14 21.48 4.49
N LEU A 248 27.19 20.19 4.83
CA LEU A 248 26.10 19.24 4.59
C LEU A 248 24.82 19.64 5.33
N ALA A 249 24.90 20.16 6.56
CA ALA A 249 23.74 20.59 7.33
C ALA A 249 22.88 21.67 6.63
N THR A 250 23.47 22.46 5.73
CA THR A 250 22.75 23.46 4.92
C THR A 250 22.01 22.86 3.73
N GLN A 251 22.32 21.62 3.35
CA GLN A 251 21.85 20.93 2.15
C GLN A 251 20.96 19.72 2.46
N ILE A 252 20.63 19.48 3.75
CA ILE A 252 19.83 18.34 4.16
C ILE A 252 18.40 18.46 3.63
N GLU A 253 17.99 17.42 2.91
CA GLU A 253 16.62 17.12 2.53
C GLU A 253 16.12 15.87 3.28
N ALA A 254 14.82 15.59 3.21
CA ALA A 254 14.19 14.50 3.96
C ALA A 254 14.76 13.10 3.63
N ALA A 255 15.41 12.94 2.46
CA ALA A 255 15.98 11.70 1.96
C ALA A 255 17.51 11.67 1.90
N THR A 256 18.19 12.70 2.43
CA THR A 256 19.66 12.77 2.34
C THR A 256 20.31 11.59 3.07
N ASP A 257 21.13 10.81 2.36
CA ASP A 257 21.98 9.78 2.97
C ASP A 257 23.20 10.44 3.63
N ILE A 258 23.00 10.97 4.85
CA ILE A 258 24.06 11.64 5.62
C ILE A 258 25.28 10.74 5.80
N ALA A 259 25.06 9.45 6.06
CA ALA A 259 26.18 8.52 6.26
C ALA A 259 26.94 8.30 4.96
N GLY A 260 26.25 8.18 3.83
CA GLY A 260 26.83 8.17 2.49
C GLY A 260 27.70 9.40 2.22
N GLU A 261 27.13 10.59 2.40
CA GLU A 261 27.81 11.87 2.20
C GLU A 261 29.06 12.04 3.08
N MET A 262 28.97 11.65 4.35
CA MET A 262 30.11 11.75 5.28
C MET A 262 31.20 10.70 4.96
N ARG A 263 30.85 9.59 4.30
CA ARG A 263 31.80 8.55 3.90
C ARG A 263 32.78 9.03 2.82
N ASP A 264 32.47 10.08 2.08
CA ASP A 264 33.37 10.68 1.08
C ASP A 264 34.71 11.14 1.67
N LEU A 265 34.75 11.41 2.98
CA LEU A 265 35.99 11.74 3.70
C LEU A 265 36.97 10.57 3.77
N ALA A 266 36.52 9.33 3.53
CA ALA A 266 37.33 8.12 3.65
C ALA A 266 38.57 8.14 2.74
N GLY A 267 38.44 8.71 1.54
CA GLY A 267 39.57 8.87 0.62
C GLY A 267 40.68 9.75 1.19
N GLN A 268 40.30 10.83 1.89
CA GLN A 268 41.26 11.77 2.49
C GLN A 268 41.96 11.18 3.71
N LEU A 269 41.29 10.29 4.46
CA LEU A 269 41.83 9.67 5.68
C LEU A 269 42.50 8.30 5.45
N SER A 270 42.55 7.82 4.21
CA SER A 270 43.05 6.48 3.85
C SER A 270 44.52 6.23 4.24
N SER A 271 45.34 7.27 4.31
CA SER A 271 46.76 7.18 4.68
C SER A 271 47.00 6.88 6.17
N CYS A 272 46.00 7.08 7.04
CA CYS A 272 46.11 6.81 8.47
C CYS A 272 45.04 5.81 8.93
N PRO A 273 45.41 4.54 9.21
CA PRO A 273 44.46 3.49 9.59
C PRO A 273 43.60 3.83 10.80
N LEU A 274 44.15 4.57 11.77
CA LEU A 274 43.44 4.99 12.97
C LEU A 274 42.34 6.04 12.65
N CYS A 275 42.66 7.04 11.83
CA CYS A 275 41.68 8.05 11.39
C CYS A 275 40.59 7.43 10.51
N HIS A 276 40.97 6.54 9.60
CA HIS A 276 40.02 5.82 8.76
C HIS A 276 39.06 4.99 9.61
N LYS A 277 39.58 4.22 10.58
CA LYS A 277 38.75 3.43 11.50
C LYS A 277 37.80 4.30 12.33
N ALA A 278 38.26 5.44 12.82
CA ALA A 278 37.42 6.39 13.56
C ALA A 278 36.29 6.93 12.68
N LEU A 279 36.59 7.35 11.45
CA LEU A 279 35.59 7.80 10.48
C LEU A 279 34.55 6.70 10.21
N THR A 280 34.97 5.48 9.90
CA THR A 280 34.06 4.36 9.63
C THR A 280 33.11 4.15 10.81
N ALA A 281 33.64 4.08 12.04
CA ALA A 281 32.82 3.86 13.24
C ALA A 281 31.78 4.97 13.45
N VAL A 282 32.15 6.24 13.24
CA VAL A 282 31.22 7.37 13.40
C VAL A 282 30.21 7.42 12.26
N VAL A 283 30.60 7.13 11.02
CA VAL A 283 29.69 7.04 9.89
C VAL A 283 28.67 5.90 10.07
N ASP A 284 29.11 4.76 10.61
CA ASP A 284 28.20 3.64 10.93
C ASP A 284 27.22 4.02 12.06
N MET A 285 27.69 4.77 13.06
CA MET A 285 26.84 5.31 14.13
C MET A 285 25.83 6.33 13.58
N LEU A 286 26.25 7.24 12.69
CA LEU A 286 25.35 8.16 12.00
C LEU A 286 24.30 7.38 11.21
N GLN A 287 24.70 6.37 10.45
CA GLN A 287 23.77 5.53 9.69
C GLN A 287 22.73 4.88 10.62
N TYR A 288 23.18 4.35 11.76
CA TYR A 288 22.30 3.78 12.76
C TYR A 288 21.31 4.80 13.34
N LYS A 289 21.77 6.00 13.72
CA LYS A 289 20.93 7.08 14.25
C LYS A 289 19.93 7.59 13.20
N CYS A 290 20.38 7.84 11.98
CA CYS A 290 19.52 8.30 10.87
C CYS A 290 18.42 7.28 10.53
N ARG A 291 18.68 5.97 10.63
CA ARG A 291 17.65 4.92 10.43
C ARG A 291 16.49 5.00 11.41
N LYS A 292 16.66 5.64 12.58
CA LYS A 292 15.63 5.83 13.60
C LYS A 292 14.77 7.07 13.40
N VAL A 293 15.10 7.94 12.44
CA VAL A 293 14.26 9.10 12.11
C VAL A 293 12.90 8.61 11.62
N ALA A 294 11.82 9.33 11.98
CA ALA A 294 10.45 8.94 11.65
C ALA A 294 10.30 8.65 10.16
N ARG A 295 9.83 7.44 9.87
CA ARG A 295 9.58 6.99 8.50
C ARG A 295 8.16 7.26 8.05
N THR A 296 7.17 7.34 8.93
CA THR A 296 5.78 7.55 8.52
C THR A 296 5.16 8.68 9.31
N ILE A 297 4.06 9.23 8.79
CA ILE A 297 3.29 10.31 9.41
C ILE A 297 2.93 10.01 10.88
N ASP A 298 2.66 8.74 11.22
CA ASP A 298 2.29 8.31 12.58
C ASP A 298 3.38 8.51 13.64
N TYR A 299 4.66 8.58 13.23
CA TYR A 299 5.79 8.71 14.16
C TYR A 299 6.28 10.15 14.30
N VAL A 300 5.59 11.12 13.70
CA VAL A 300 5.92 12.55 13.85
C VAL A 300 5.35 13.02 15.19
N PRO A 301 6.18 13.47 16.15
CA PRO A 301 5.68 14.00 17.41
C PRO A 301 4.75 15.21 17.16
N GLN A 302 3.75 15.43 18.01
CA GLN A 302 2.89 16.61 17.82
C GLN A 302 3.67 17.91 18.03
N ASP A 303 4.56 17.96 19.02
CA ASP A 303 5.17 19.21 19.49
C ASP A 303 6.62 19.43 19.04
N TYR A 304 7.11 18.70 18.04
CA TYR A 304 8.53 18.78 17.64
C TYR A 304 8.98 20.19 17.22
N TRP A 305 8.04 21.04 16.78
CA TRP A 305 8.32 22.41 16.36
C TRP A 305 8.70 23.33 17.53
N LEU A 306 8.37 22.98 18.78
CA LEU A 306 8.75 23.79 19.94
C LEU A 306 10.27 23.78 20.17
N ASP A 307 10.94 22.70 19.77
CA ASP A 307 12.40 22.55 19.88
C ASP A 307 13.16 23.06 18.63
N ALA A 308 12.43 23.55 17.62
CA ALA A 308 12.98 24.00 16.34
C ALA A 308 13.11 25.54 16.22
N ILE A 309 12.52 26.28 17.17
CA ILE A 309 12.54 27.76 17.27
C ILE A 309 13.52 28.16 18.36
#